data_AF-A0A9E5Y1L0-F1
#
_entry.id   AF-A0A9E5Y1L0-F1
#
_cell.length_a   1.000
_cell.length_b   1.000
_cell.length_c   1.000
_cell.angle_alpha   90.00
_cell.angle_beta   90.00
_cell.angle_gamma   90.00
#
_symmetry.space_group_name_H-M   'P 1'
#
loop_
_entity.id
_entity.type
_entity.pdbx_description
1 polymer ?
#
loop_
_entity_poly.entity_id
_entity_poly.type
_entity_poly.pdbx_seq_one_letter_code
_entity_poly.pdbx_strand_id
1 'polypeptide(L)'
;MKKFVFIFAVLYFVSAAGISKAQHGGTSELRLRMTDHSYFTVIFDRKIYDVPSSVFRLSGIHPGLHRLVVRKKINGPYGAYRVIYDGRISIPPHSLVKARINKYNRLITEKPVPVYNYNQYETCRNERGYYSKPPLNMAELENVMFNAVFESDRRIIAEEAISTHKVNAKKIYHILNMFDFESTKLEVAKFAYRYCIDKRNYYIVNKAFSFGSSIRELNNYIGNYNSDYYDDDWNYYNERY
;
A
#
# COMPACT_ATOMS: atom_id res chain seq x y z
N MET A 1 58.84 -48.42 -15.26
CA MET A 1 58.39 -47.54 -16.37
C MET A 1 57.82 -46.26 -15.77
N LYS A 2 57.92 -45.16 -16.50
CA LYS A 2 57.80 -43.77 -16.06
C LYS A 2 56.40 -43.39 -15.53
N LYS A 3 56.43 -42.62 -14.43
CA LYS A 3 55.51 -41.56 -13.94
C LYS A 3 54.22 -41.33 -14.74
N PHE A 4 53.08 -41.23 -14.02
CA PHE A 4 52.20 -40.07 -14.12
C PHE A 4 51.47 -39.86 -12.79
N VAL A 5 51.81 -38.75 -12.14
CA VAL A 5 51.16 -38.21 -10.94
C VAL A 5 50.05 -37.28 -11.44
N PHE A 6 48.80 -37.54 -11.08
CA PHE A 6 47.71 -36.57 -11.22
C PHE A 6 47.25 -36.15 -9.83
N ILE A 7 47.75 -35.00 -9.38
CA ILE A 7 47.25 -34.29 -8.21
C ILE A 7 45.95 -33.60 -8.64
N PHE A 8 44.80 -34.16 -8.26
CA PHE A 8 43.54 -33.42 -8.27
C PHE A 8 43.48 -32.57 -7.00
N ALA A 9 43.86 -31.30 -7.12
CA ALA A 9 43.59 -30.30 -6.11
C ALA A 9 42.07 -30.05 -6.08
N VAL A 10 41.36 -30.72 -5.18
CA VAL A 10 39.95 -30.43 -4.88
C VAL A 10 39.93 -29.14 -4.06
N LEU A 11 39.80 -28.02 -4.76
CA LEU A 11 39.56 -26.72 -4.15
C LEU A 11 38.19 -26.75 -3.46
N TYR A 12 38.23 -26.63 -2.14
CA TYR A 12 37.08 -26.29 -1.30
C TYR A 12 36.49 -24.96 -1.77
N PHE A 13 35.43 -25.00 -2.57
CA PHE A 13 34.47 -23.90 -2.60
C PHE A 13 33.50 -24.12 -1.44
N VAL A 14 33.89 -23.63 -0.26
CA VAL A 14 32.92 -23.26 0.77
C VAL A 14 32.11 -22.12 0.16
N SER A 15 30.99 -22.44 -0.47
CA SER A 15 29.97 -21.43 -0.69
C SER A 15 29.47 -21.05 0.69
N ALA A 16 30.07 -19.99 1.26
CA ALA A 16 29.35 -19.16 2.21
C ALA A 16 28.04 -18.81 1.52
N ALA A 17 26.96 -19.49 1.89
CA ALA A 17 25.64 -18.94 1.75
C ALA A 17 25.63 -17.72 2.67
N GLY A 18 26.21 -16.63 2.19
CA GLY A 18 25.79 -15.31 2.61
C GLY A 18 24.29 -15.34 2.40
N ILE A 19 23.55 -15.40 3.51
CA ILE A 19 22.14 -15.08 3.51
C ILE A 19 22.12 -13.59 3.22
N SER A 20 22.27 -13.27 1.94
CA SER A 20 21.86 -12.01 1.36
C SER A 20 20.44 -11.84 1.85
N LYS A 21 20.23 -10.84 2.71
CA LYS A 21 18.89 -10.34 3.02
C LYS A 21 18.17 -10.26 1.68
N ALA A 22 17.11 -11.06 1.51
CA ALA A 22 16.32 -11.07 0.30
C ALA A 22 15.83 -9.65 0.03
N GLN A 23 16.57 -8.94 -0.82
CA GLN A 23 16.18 -7.66 -1.37
C GLN A 23 14.90 -7.93 -2.13
N HIS A 24 13.77 -7.48 -1.59
CA HIS A 24 12.45 -7.68 -2.19
C HIS A 24 12.48 -7.05 -3.59
N GLY A 25 12.67 -7.87 -4.63
CA GLY A 25 12.74 -7.46 -6.03
C GLY A 25 11.47 -6.74 -6.42
N GLY A 26 11.55 -5.41 -6.51
CA GLY A 26 10.39 -4.53 -6.54
C GLY A 26 9.51 -4.65 -7.79
N THR A 27 8.32 -5.15 -7.53
CA THR A 27 7.20 -5.15 -8.44
C THR A 27 6.60 -3.75 -8.60
N SER A 28 6.03 -3.49 -9.77
CA SER A 28 5.35 -2.24 -10.10
C SER A 28 3.86 -2.28 -9.73
N GLU A 29 3.24 -1.10 -9.66
CA GLU A 29 1.82 -0.92 -9.37
C GLU A 29 1.15 -0.11 -10.48
N LEU A 30 -0.01 -0.58 -10.96
CA LEU A 30 -0.89 0.15 -11.88
C LEU A 30 -2.08 0.71 -11.10
N ARG A 31 -2.32 2.00 -11.24
CA ARG A 31 -3.56 2.67 -10.82
C ARG A 31 -4.24 3.25 -12.04
N LEU A 32 -5.50 2.86 -12.25
CA LEU A 32 -6.29 3.27 -13.40
C LEU A 32 -7.60 3.90 -12.91
N ARG A 33 -8.01 5.00 -13.55
CA ARG A 33 -9.34 5.62 -13.36
C ARG A 33 -9.91 6.19 -14.66
N MET A 34 -11.19 6.51 -14.67
CA MET A 34 -11.80 7.30 -15.74
C MET A 34 -11.90 8.77 -15.32
N THR A 35 -11.75 9.71 -16.26
CA THR A 35 -11.90 11.15 -15.97
C THR A 35 -13.31 11.53 -15.49
N ASP A 36 -14.32 10.76 -15.88
CA ASP A 36 -15.72 10.97 -15.50
C ASP A 36 -16.15 10.15 -14.27
N HIS A 37 -15.20 9.51 -13.57
CA HIS A 37 -15.44 8.66 -12.40
C HIS A 37 -16.42 7.49 -12.61
N SER A 38 -16.69 7.11 -13.87
CA SER A 38 -17.60 6.01 -14.16
C SER A 38 -17.08 4.67 -13.64
N TYR A 39 -18.00 3.75 -13.34
CA TYR A 39 -17.66 2.37 -13.01
C TYR A 39 -17.15 1.60 -14.24
N PHE A 40 -16.09 0.84 -14.06
CA PHE A 40 -15.52 -0.02 -15.09
C PHE A 40 -14.96 -1.33 -14.53
N THR A 41 -14.70 -2.29 -15.42
CA THR A 41 -13.96 -3.53 -15.15
C THR A 41 -12.69 -3.57 -15.99
N VAL A 42 -11.74 -4.40 -15.60
CA VAL A 42 -10.41 -4.46 -16.24
C VAL A 42 -10.06 -5.90 -16.61
N ILE A 43 -9.44 -6.07 -17.78
CA ILE A 43 -8.69 -7.28 -18.11
C ILE A 43 -7.24 -6.85 -18.27
N PHE A 44 -6.37 -7.43 -17.44
CA PHE A 44 -4.94 -7.14 -17.46
C PHE A 44 -4.18 -8.41 -17.85
N ASP A 45 -3.48 -8.36 -18.97
CA ASP A 45 -2.96 -9.50 -19.72
C ASP A 45 -4.05 -10.54 -20.04
N ARG A 46 -4.12 -11.58 -19.22
CA ARG A 46 -5.09 -12.69 -19.33
C ARG A 46 -6.03 -12.76 -18.13
N LYS A 47 -5.79 -11.97 -17.09
CA LYS A 47 -6.55 -12.02 -15.85
C LYS A 47 -7.70 -11.02 -15.89
N ILE A 48 -8.89 -11.50 -15.56
CA ILE A 48 -10.13 -10.74 -15.54
C ILE A 48 -10.36 -10.21 -14.12
N TYR A 49 -10.66 -8.91 -14.03
CA TYR A 49 -11.09 -8.22 -12.83
C TYR A 49 -12.48 -7.63 -13.11
N ASP A 50 -13.50 -8.42 -12.82
CA ASP A 50 -14.90 -8.19 -13.22
C ASP A 50 -15.76 -7.46 -12.17
N VAL A 51 -15.21 -7.18 -11.00
CA VAL A 51 -15.84 -6.33 -9.97
C VAL A 51 -15.79 -4.85 -10.44
N PRO A 52 -16.93 -4.21 -10.72
CA PRO A 52 -16.94 -2.83 -11.21
C PRO A 52 -16.49 -1.86 -10.13
N SER A 53 -15.59 -0.94 -10.49
CA SER A 53 -15.08 0.11 -9.60
C SER A 53 -14.82 1.40 -10.38
N SER A 54 -14.86 2.55 -9.71
CA SER A 54 -14.44 3.84 -10.27
C SER A 54 -12.91 4.02 -10.27
N VAL A 55 -12.20 3.17 -9.52
CA VAL A 55 -10.73 3.11 -9.44
C VAL A 55 -10.27 1.65 -9.44
N PHE A 56 -9.29 1.34 -10.27
CA PHE A 56 -8.64 0.03 -10.32
C PHE A 56 -7.19 0.13 -9.85
N ARG A 57 -6.78 -0.81 -8.99
CA ARG A 57 -5.42 -0.91 -8.45
C ARG A 57 -4.92 -2.34 -8.62
N LEU A 58 -3.74 -2.49 -9.19
CA LEU A 58 -3.06 -3.77 -9.32
C LEU A 58 -1.60 -3.61 -8.92
N SER A 59 -1.19 -4.31 -7.86
CA SER A 59 0.19 -4.38 -7.39
C SER A 59 0.82 -5.70 -7.82
N GLY A 60 2.15 -5.82 -7.69
CA GLY A 60 2.83 -7.08 -8.00
C GLY A 60 3.10 -7.28 -9.49
N ILE A 61 3.07 -6.20 -10.28
CA ILE A 61 3.22 -6.29 -11.74
C ILE A 61 4.70 -6.38 -12.08
N HIS A 62 5.07 -7.36 -12.91
CA HIS A 62 6.42 -7.46 -13.44
C HIS A 62 6.69 -6.34 -14.44
N PRO A 63 7.92 -5.83 -14.56
CA PRO A 63 8.24 -4.80 -15.55
C PRO A 63 8.03 -5.34 -16.97
N GLY A 64 7.48 -4.52 -17.87
CA GLY A 64 7.27 -4.94 -19.25
C GLY A 64 6.07 -4.28 -19.92
N LEU A 65 5.74 -4.77 -21.11
CA LEU A 65 4.59 -4.31 -21.89
C LEU A 65 3.41 -5.27 -21.65
N HIS A 66 2.34 -4.75 -21.05
CA HIS A 66 1.18 -5.54 -20.66
C HIS A 66 -0.04 -5.19 -21.51
N ARG A 67 -0.93 -6.15 -21.74
CA ARG A 67 -2.23 -5.86 -22.36
C ARG A 67 -3.18 -5.30 -21.31
N LEU A 68 -3.90 -4.24 -21.67
CA LEU A 68 -4.91 -3.62 -20.82
C LEU A 68 -6.19 -3.44 -21.64
N VAL A 69 -7.28 -4.05 -21.16
CA VAL A 69 -8.63 -3.84 -21.68
C VAL A 69 -9.48 -3.26 -20.57
N VAL A 70 -10.22 -2.19 -20.87
CA VAL A 70 -11.09 -1.50 -19.91
C VAL A 70 -12.50 -1.48 -20.45
N ARG A 71 -13.45 -1.94 -19.64
CA ARG A 71 -14.86 -2.02 -20.00
C ARG A 71 -15.69 -1.15 -19.08
N LYS A 72 -16.25 -0.07 -19.61
CA LYS A 72 -17.13 0.85 -18.87
C LYS A 72 -18.50 0.20 -18.68
N LYS A 73 -19.05 0.28 -17.48
CA LYS A 73 -20.45 -0.08 -17.22
C LYS A 73 -21.35 0.93 -17.92
N ILE A 74 -22.30 0.44 -18.72
CA ILE A 74 -23.29 1.30 -19.37
C ILE A 74 -24.67 1.11 -18.73
N ASN A 75 -25.44 2.19 -18.66
CA ASN A 75 -26.83 2.12 -18.22
C ASN A 75 -27.65 1.53 -19.36
N GLY A 76 -28.22 0.34 -19.13
CA GLY A 76 -29.05 -0.39 -20.08
C GLY A 76 -29.65 -1.63 -19.42
N PRO A 77 -30.67 -2.26 -20.05
CA PRO A 77 -31.23 -3.50 -19.53
C PRO A 77 -30.10 -4.54 -19.39
N TYR A 78 -30.06 -5.19 -18.21
CA TYR A 78 -29.07 -6.21 -17.81
C TYR A 78 -27.64 -5.75 -17.49
N GLY A 79 -27.38 -4.45 -17.32
CA GLY A 79 -26.07 -3.98 -16.80
C GLY A 79 -24.90 -4.28 -17.74
N ALA A 80 -25.08 -4.01 -19.02
CA ALA A 80 -24.09 -4.25 -20.06
C ALA A 80 -22.79 -3.44 -19.86
N TYR A 81 -21.71 -3.91 -20.51
CA TYR A 81 -20.42 -3.23 -20.54
C TYR A 81 -20.03 -2.87 -21.97
N ARG A 82 -19.36 -1.73 -22.13
CA ARG A 82 -18.74 -1.31 -23.40
C ARG A 82 -17.23 -1.28 -23.25
N VAL A 83 -16.49 -1.92 -24.17
CA VAL A 83 -15.04 -1.77 -24.25
C VAL A 83 -14.73 -0.32 -24.61
N ILE A 84 -14.04 0.39 -23.74
CA ILE A 84 -13.63 1.78 -23.94
C ILE A 84 -12.14 1.91 -24.24
N TYR A 85 -11.36 0.88 -23.92
CA TYR A 85 -9.95 0.83 -24.28
C TYR A 85 -9.53 -0.64 -24.44
N ASP A 86 -8.83 -0.95 -25.52
CA ASP A 86 -8.11 -2.21 -25.72
C ASP A 86 -6.75 -1.85 -26.31
N GLY A 87 -5.70 -2.06 -25.55
CA GLY A 87 -4.36 -1.68 -25.96
C GLY A 87 -3.29 -2.24 -25.05
N ARG A 88 -2.09 -1.67 -25.16
CA ARG A 88 -0.94 -2.05 -24.34
C ARG A 88 -0.50 -0.88 -23.47
N ILE A 89 -0.01 -1.22 -22.27
CA ILE A 89 0.56 -0.28 -21.32
C ILE A 89 1.97 -0.72 -20.94
N SER A 90 2.92 0.22 -21.01
CA SER A 90 4.29 -0.01 -20.54
C SER A 90 4.34 0.17 -19.03
N ILE A 91 4.87 -0.83 -18.34
CA ILE A 91 5.07 -0.83 -16.89
C ILE A 91 6.58 -0.82 -16.63
N PRO A 92 7.17 0.34 -16.32
CA PRO A 92 8.58 0.42 -15.96
C PRO A 92 8.90 -0.36 -14.68
N PRO A 93 10.15 -0.79 -14.47
CA PRO A 93 10.53 -1.47 -13.25
C PRO A 93 10.40 -0.58 -12.03
N HIS A 94 10.00 -1.16 -10.90
CA HIS A 94 9.87 -0.47 -9.62
C HIS A 94 9.09 0.85 -9.74
N SER A 95 7.92 0.85 -10.40
CA SER A 95 7.20 2.10 -10.70
C SER A 95 5.71 2.06 -10.37
N LEU A 96 5.16 3.24 -10.10
CA LEU A 96 3.74 3.49 -9.91
C LEU A 96 3.26 4.13 -11.19
N VAL A 97 2.55 3.35 -11.98
CA VAL A 97 1.95 3.79 -13.23
C VAL A 97 0.55 4.30 -12.91
N LYS A 98 0.41 5.61 -12.80
CA LYS A 98 -0.90 6.27 -12.77
C LYS A 98 -1.37 6.46 -14.20
N ALA A 99 -2.54 5.94 -14.52
CA ALA A 99 -3.15 6.06 -15.83
C ALA A 99 -4.61 6.48 -15.72
N ARG A 100 -5.09 7.22 -16.70
CA ARG A 100 -6.49 7.61 -16.81
C ARG A 100 -7.02 7.40 -18.21
N ILE A 101 -8.29 7.03 -18.32
CA ILE A 101 -9.02 7.09 -19.59
C ILE A 101 -9.78 8.41 -19.65
N ASN A 102 -9.49 9.21 -20.68
CA ASN A 102 -10.17 10.49 -20.89
C ASN A 102 -11.54 10.32 -21.59
N LYS A 103 -12.28 11.42 -21.76
CA LYS A 103 -13.58 11.45 -22.45
C LYS A 103 -13.55 10.97 -23.92
N TYR A 104 -12.36 10.90 -24.52
CA TYR A 104 -12.14 10.41 -25.89
C TYR A 104 -11.66 8.95 -25.93
N ASN A 105 -11.83 8.20 -24.83
CA ASN A 105 -11.43 6.79 -24.72
C ASN A 105 -9.93 6.53 -24.91
N ARG A 106 -9.09 7.58 -24.74
CA ARG A 106 -7.63 7.45 -24.82
C ARG A 106 -7.06 7.21 -23.44
N LEU A 107 -6.16 6.22 -23.34
CA LEU A 107 -5.31 6.04 -22.16
C LEU A 107 -4.25 7.14 -22.12
N ILE A 108 -4.23 7.87 -21.01
CA ILE A 108 -3.19 8.84 -20.70
C ILE A 108 -2.44 8.29 -19.50
N THR A 109 -1.18 7.94 -19.70
CA THR A 109 -0.25 7.57 -18.63
C THR A 109 0.44 8.83 -18.15
N GLU A 110 0.43 9.05 -16.84
CA GLU A 110 1.27 10.08 -16.24
C GLU A 110 2.73 9.64 -16.28
N LYS A 111 3.65 10.60 -16.12
CA LYS A 111 5.08 10.26 -15.99
C LYS A 111 5.21 9.21 -14.87
N PRO A 112 5.68 7.99 -15.18
CA PRO A 112 5.71 6.92 -14.21
C PRO A 112 6.59 7.37 -13.04
N VAL A 113 6.00 7.42 -11.85
CA VAL A 113 6.75 7.79 -10.65
C VAL A 113 7.51 6.53 -10.26
N PRO A 114 8.86 6.55 -10.15
CA PRO A 114 9.56 5.43 -9.55
C PRO A 114 8.94 5.17 -8.17
N VAL A 115 8.49 3.93 -7.94
CA VAL A 115 8.22 3.39 -6.61
C VAL A 115 9.58 3.22 -5.96
N TYR A 116 10.16 4.35 -5.60
CA TYR A 116 10.81 4.42 -4.31
C TYR A 116 9.77 3.93 -3.31
N ASN A 117 10.20 3.09 -2.37
CA ASN A 117 9.45 2.90 -1.14
C ASN A 117 9.29 4.30 -0.56
N TYR A 118 8.19 4.97 -0.92
CA TYR A 118 7.70 6.16 -0.27
C TYR A 118 7.15 5.61 1.04
N ASN A 119 8.09 5.27 1.93
CA ASN A 119 7.91 5.64 3.31
C ASN A 119 7.51 7.09 3.21
N GLN A 120 6.24 7.35 3.40
CA GLN A 120 5.73 8.66 3.70
C GLN A 120 6.67 9.14 4.81
N TYR A 121 7.67 9.94 4.44
CA TYR A 121 8.41 10.69 5.40
C TYR A 121 7.35 11.64 5.91
N GLU A 122 6.67 11.22 6.97
CA GLU A 122 5.99 12.15 7.85
C GLU A 122 7.10 12.96 8.49
N THR A 123 7.68 13.85 7.69
CA THR A 123 8.55 14.88 8.19
C THR A 123 7.63 15.84 8.92
N CYS A 124 7.65 15.76 10.25
CA CYS A 124 7.01 16.76 11.06
C CYS A 124 7.72 18.10 10.81
N ARG A 125 6.95 19.16 10.68
CA ARG A 125 7.46 20.52 10.53
C ARG A 125 7.60 21.13 11.91
N ASN A 126 8.81 21.57 12.26
CA ASN A 126 9.02 22.49 13.37
C ASN A 126 9.66 23.79 12.85
N GLU A 127 9.87 24.76 13.72
CA GLU A 127 10.50 26.05 13.39
C GLU A 127 11.93 25.91 12.80
N ARG A 128 12.55 24.73 12.90
CA ARG A 128 13.93 24.44 12.47
C ARG A 128 14.03 23.53 11.24
N GLY A 129 12.91 23.17 10.61
CA GLY A 129 12.87 22.42 9.36
C GLY A 129 12.24 21.03 9.45
N TYR A 130 12.68 20.14 8.56
CA TYR A 130 12.15 18.78 8.41
C TYR A 130 12.99 17.78 9.21
N TYR A 131 12.36 16.99 10.09
CA TYR A 131 13.02 15.89 10.79
C TYR A 131 12.30 14.55 10.55
N SER A 132 13.06 13.45 10.56
CA SER A 132 12.49 12.11 10.42
C SER A 132 11.94 11.63 11.76
N LYS A 133 10.70 11.13 11.78
CA LYS A 133 10.15 10.51 12.99
C LYS A 133 11.08 9.39 13.51
N PRO A 134 11.36 9.35 14.82
CA PRO A 134 12.15 8.28 15.41
C PRO A 134 11.40 6.93 15.36
N PRO A 135 12.10 5.78 15.42
CA PRO A 135 11.43 4.49 15.56
C PRO A 135 10.70 4.41 16.91
N LEU A 136 9.47 3.88 16.92
CA LEU A 136 8.75 3.64 18.17
C LEU A 136 9.40 2.51 18.99
N ASN A 137 9.72 2.80 20.25
CA ASN A 137 10.12 1.82 21.26
C ASN A 137 8.88 1.15 21.88
N MET A 138 8.63 -0.11 21.54
CA MET A 138 7.42 -0.81 21.98
C MET A 138 7.43 -1.12 23.48
N ALA A 139 8.59 -1.51 24.05
CA ALA A 139 8.66 -1.87 25.46
C ALA A 139 8.35 -0.68 26.38
N GLU A 140 8.80 0.51 25.98
CA GLU A 140 8.53 1.75 26.70
C GLU A 140 7.06 2.17 26.56
N LEU A 141 6.51 2.12 25.35
CA LEU A 141 5.08 2.37 25.14
C LEU A 141 4.20 1.41 25.94
N GLU A 142 4.54 0.13 25.95
CA GLU A 142 3.81 -0.89 26.69
C GLU A 142 3.80 -0.59 28.20
N ASN A 143 4.93 -0.16 28.75
CA ASN A 143 5.02 0.23 30.16
C ASN A 143 4.13 1.44 30.47
N VAL A 144 4.19 2.48 29.65
CA VAL A 144 3.40 3.72 29.85
C VAL A 144 1.90 3.45 29.72
N MET A 145 1.49 2.68 28.72
CA MET A 145 0.07 2.31 28.54
C MET A 145 -0.43 1.36 29.63
N PHE A 146 0.40 0.44 30.13
CA PHE A 146 0.02 -0.46 31.23
C PHE A 146 -0.23 0.31 32.53
N ASN A 147 0.54 1.36 32.79
CA ASN A 147 0.39 2.20 33.99
C ASN A 147 -0.81 3.16 33.92
N ALA A 148 -1.42 3.33 32.74
CA ALA A 148 -2.61 4.15 32.58
C ALA A 148 -3.86 3.38 33.02
N VAL A 149 -4.55 3.90 34.04
CA VAL A 149 -5.71 3.26 34.68
C VAL A 149 -6.92 3.23 33.76
N PHE A 150 -7.18 4.34 33.06
CA PHE A 150 -8.34 4.47 32.18
C PHE A 150 -7.99 4.17 30.72
N GLU A 151 -8.90 3.53 30.02
CA GLU A 151 -8.71 3.23 28.60
C GLU A 151 -8.62 4.49 27.74
N SER A 152 -9.31 5.57 28.13
CA SER A 152 -9.20 6.88 27.49
C SER A 152 -7.76 7.43 27.51
N ASP A 153 -7.04 7.20 28.60
CA ASP A 153 -5.66 7.66 28.76
C ASP A 153 -4.72 6.81 27.91
N ARG A 154 -4.92 5.48 27.90
CA ARG A 154 -4.25 4.57 26.97
C ARG A 154 -4.44 5.00 25.51
N ARG A 155 -5.63 5.46 25.14
CA ARG A 155 -5.93 5.94 23.79
C ARG A 155 -5.11 7.18 23.45
N ILE A 156 -5.08 8.17 24.33
CA ILE A 156 -4.31 9.42 24.15
C ILE A 156 -2.81 9.09 23.97
N ILE A 157 -2.25 8.26 24.85
CA ILE A 157 -0.84 7.84 24.80
C ILE A 157 -0.54 7.11 23.48
N ALA A 158 -1.42 6.19 23.06
CA ALA A 158 -1.26 5.45 21.81
C ALA A 158 -1.30 6.36 20.59
N GLU A 159 -2.27 7.28 20.52
CA GLU A 159 -2.41 8.22 19.40
C GLU A 159 -1.21 9.19 19.30
N GLU A 160 -0.70 9.67 20.44
CA GLU A 160 0.52 10.46 20.51
C GLU A 160 1.72 9.67 19.98
N ALA A 161 1.95 8.45 20.48
CA ALA A 161 3.05 7.60 20.05
C ALA A 161 2.97 7.29 18.54
N ILE A 162 1.78 6.98 18.04
CA ILE A 162 1.54 6.68 16.61
C ILE A 162 1.78 7.92 15.75
N SER A 163 1.36 9.10 16.19
CA SER A 163 1.47 10.33 15.41
C SER A 163 2.86 10.96 15.46
N THR A 164 3.75 10.56 16.37
CA THR A 164 5.09 11.14 16.53
C THR A 164 6.22 10.19 16.12
N HIS A 165 5.96 8.89 15.99
CA HIS A 165 6.97 7.87 15.68
C HIS A 165 6.71 7.13 14.36
N LYS A 166 7.72 6.41 13.87
CA LYS A 166 7.56 5.45 12.77
C LYS A 166 6.92 4.15 13.28
N VAL A 167 5.71 3.88 12.79
CA VAL A 167 4.91 2.72 13.18
C VAL A 167 4.45 1.93 11.96
N ASN A 168 4.58 0.60 12.02
CA ASN A 168 4.12 -0.31 10.98
C ASN A 168 2.86 -1.07 11.42
N ALA A 169 2.18 -1.74 10.49
CA ALA A 169 0.93 -2.45 10.73
C ALA A 169 1.04 -3.48 11.87
N LYS A 170 2.20 -4.14 12.00
CA LYS A 170 2.45 -5.10 13.08
C LYS A 170 2.49 -4.40 14.45
N LYS A 171 3.20 -3.29 14.58
CA LYS A 171 3.22 -2.49 15.82
C LYS A 171 1.83 -1.96 16.16
N ILE A 172 1.08 -1.47 15.17
CA ILE A 172 -0.31 -1.02 15.37
C ILE A 172 -1.17 -2.16 15.91
N TYR A 173 -1.08 -3.36 15.32
CA TYR A 173 -1.75 -4.55 15.84
C TYR A 173 -1.40 -4.83 17.32
N HIS A 174 -0.13 -4.70 17.72
CA HIS A 174 0.27 -4.86 19.12
C HIS A 174 -0.34 -3.80 20.02
N ILE A 175 -0.33 -2.54 19.61
CA ILE A 175 -0.95 -1.42 20.33
C ILE A 175 -2.46 -1.66 20.52
N LEU A 176 -3.16 -2.14 19.48
CA LEU A 176 -4.60 -2.42 19.59
C LEU A 176 -4.93 -3.51 20.62
N ASN A 177 -4.02 -4.48 20.83
CA ASN A 177 -4.23 -5.52 21.83
C ASN A 177 -4.02 -5.06 23.28
N MET A 178 -3.66 -3.78 23.49
CA MET A 178 -3.59 -3.16 24.81
C MET A 178 -4.90 -2.49 25.24
N PHE A 179 -5.92 -2.51 24.38
CA PHE A 179 -7.25 -2.00 24.69
C PHE A 179 -8.21 -3.15 25.03
N ASP A 180 -9.14 -2.87 25.93
CA ASP A 180 -10.15 -3.83 26.38
C ASP A 180 -11.39 -3.72 25.50
N PHE A 181 -11.83 -2.49 25.20
CA PHE A 181 -13.02 -2.26 24.39
C PHE A 181 -12.74 -2.26 22.89
N GLU A 182 -13.55 -3.01 22.14
CA GLU A 182 -13.40 -3.10 20.69
C GLU A 182 -13.70 -1.79 19.96
N SER A 183 -14.60 -0.97 20.50
CA SER A 183 -14.88 0.38 19.99
C SER A 183 -13.61 1.24 19.96
N THR A 184 -12.82 1.20 21.03
CA THR A 184 -11.57 1.96 21.13
C THR A 184 -10.52 1.41 20.19
N LYS A 185 -10.42 0.08 20.06
CA LYS A 185 -9.55 -0.54 19.05
C LYS A 185 -9.87 -0.03 17.65
N LEU A 186 -11.15 0.10 17.32
CA LEU A 186 -11.61 0.53 16.00
C LEU A 186 -11.29 2.00 15.74
N GLU A 187 -11.51 2.88 16.72
CA GLU A 187 -11.14 4.28 16.65
C GLU A 187 -9.64 4.46 16.43
N VAL A 188 -8.81 3.81 17.27
CA VAL A 188 -7.35 3.87 17.16
C VAL A 188 -6.88 3.25 15.84
N ALA A 189 -7.49 2.16 15.37
CA ALA A 189 -7.15 1.55 14.08
C ALA A 189 -7.42 2.48 12.89
N LYS A 190 -8.52 3.22 12.90
CA LYS A 190 -8.81 4.22 11.86
C LYS A 190 -7.81 5.37 11.92
N PHE A 191 -7.57 5.91 13.13
CA PHE A 191 -6.57 6.95 13.35
C PHE A 191 -5.18 6.53 12.88
N ALA A 192 -4.74 5.32 13.23
CA ALA A 192 -3.40 4.84 12.95
C ALA A 192 -3.13 4.54 11.46
N TYR A 193 -4.18 4.36 10.65
CA TYR A 193 -4.03 4.04 9.23
C TYR A 193 -3.27 5.14 8.48
N ARG A 194 -3.53 6.41 8.79
CA ARG A 194 -2.85 7.56 8.14
C ARG A 194 -1.33 7.56 8.40
N TYR A 195 -0.92 7.16 9.60
CA TYR A 195 0.46 7.18 10.09
C TYR A 195 1.24 5.90 9.79
N CYS A 196 0.55 4.84 9.36
CA CYS A 196 1.20 3.57 9.08
C CYS A 196 2.15 3.68 7.88
N ILE A 197 3.42 3.27 8.09
CA ILE A 197 4.45 3.33 7.06
C ILE A 197 4.31 2.23 6.00
N ASP A 198 3.68 1.10 6.35
CA ASP A 198 3.48 -0.07 5.48
C ASP A 198 2.00 -0.40 5.33
N LYS A 199 1.19 0.58 4.88
CA LYS A 199 -0.27 0.45 4.65
C LYS A 199 -0.68 -0.80 3.84
N ARG A 200 0.19 -1.34 2.98
CA ARG A 200 -0.04 -2.61 2.25
C ARG A 200 -0.23 -3.83 3.18
N ASN A 201 0.36 -3.78 4.37
CA ASN A 201 0.27 -4.84 5.38
C ASN A 201 -0.84 -4.59 6.42
N TYR A 202 -1.66 -3.56 6.23
CA TYR A 202 -2.65 -3.15 7.25
C TYR A 202 -3.72 -4.21 7.52
N TYR A 203 -3.90 -5.18 6.62
CA TYR A 203 -4.78 -6.33 6.83
C TYR A 203 -4.44 -7.12 8.11
N ILE A 204 -3.20 -7.04 8.61
CA ILE A 204 -2.77 -7.68 9.87
C ILE A 204 -3.54 -7.11 11.08
N VAL A 205 -3.90 -5.83 11.03
CA VAL A 205 -4.62 -5.12 12.10
C VAL A 205 -5.99 -5.74 12.36
N ASN A 206 -6.61 -6.36 11.34
CA ASN A 206 -7.88 -7.07 11.48
C ASN A 206 -7.86 -8.16 12.55
N LYS A 207 -6.69 -8.73 12.88
CA LYS A 207 -6.52 -9.76 13.91
C LYS A 207 -6.78 -9.25 15.34
N ALA A 208 -6.83 -7.94 15.57
CA ALA A 208 -7.10 -7.35 16.89
C ALA A 208 -8.60 -7.29 17.24
N PHE A 209 -9.48 -7.56 16.27
CA PHE A 209 -10.93 -7.47 16.43
C PHE A 209 -11.56 -8.85 16.62
N SER A 210 -12.56 -8.91 17.49
CA SER A 210 -13.37 -10.11 17.72
C SER A 210 -14.63 -10.10 16.85
N PHE A 211 -15.20 -8.92 16.56
CA PHE A 211 -16.41 -8.81 15.76
C PHE A 211 -16.13 -8.50 14.29
N GLY A 212 -16.76 -9.28 13.40
CA GLY A 212 -16.69 -9.05 11.96
C GLY A 212 -17.30 -7.72 11.50
N SER A 213 -18.09 -7.04 12.33
CA SER A 213 -18.57 -5.66 12.10
C SER A 213 -17.42 -4.67 12.12
N SER A 214 -16.55 -4.73 13.13
CA SER A 214 -15.39 -3.84 13.29
C SER A 214 -14.39 -4.00 12.14
N ILE A 215 -14.16 -5.24 11.70
CA ILE A 215 -13.34 -5.54 10.51
C ILE A 215 -13.93 -4.89 9.25
N ARG A 216 -15.24 -5.05 9.02
CA ARG A 216 -15.92 -4.43 7.87
C ARG A 216 -15.86 -2.91 7.94
N GLU A 217 -16.08 -2.33 9.10
CA GLU A 217 -16.05 -0.89 9.30
C GLU A 217 -14.66 -0.28 9.08
N LEU A 218 -13.60 -0.93 9.57
CA LEU A 218 -12.22 -0.53 9.31
C LEU A 218 -11.90 -0.61 7.80
N ASN A 219 -12.28 -1.69 7.14
CA ASN A 219 -12.04 -1.86 5.70
C ASN A 219 -12.82 -0.83 4.86
N ASN A 220 -14.05 -0.50 5.25
CA ASN A 220 -14.84 0.56 4.62
C ASN A 220 -14.18 1.93 4.78
N TYR A 221 -13.72 2.25 6.00
CA TYR A 221 -12.97 3.48 6.26
C TYR A 221 -11.72 3.57 5.40
N ILE A 222 -10.93 2.51 5.30
CA ILE A 222 -9.72 2.46 4.47
C ILE A 222 -10.06 2.63 2.98
N GLY A 223 -11.16 2.02 2.53
CA GLY A 223 -11.67 2.18 1.17
C GLY A 223 -11.95 3.65 0.83
N ASN A 224 -12.68 4.35 1.70
CA ASN A 224 -13.05 5.75 1.54
C ASN A 224 -11.86 6.71 1.75
N TYR A 225 -10.99 6.44 2.72
CA TYR A 225 -9.76 7.22 2.90
C TYR A 225 -8.89 7.20 1.63
N ASN A 226 -8.84 6.05 0.95
CA ASN A 226 -8.18 5.90 -0.34
C ASN A 226 -9.01 6.40 -1.54
N SER A 227 -10.22 6.93 -1.36
CA SER A 227 -10.88 7.77 -2.37
C SER A 227 -10.58 9.24 -2.12
N ASP A 228 -10.73 9.70 -0.89
CA ASP A 228 -10.72 11.13 -0.53
C ASP A 228 -9.31 11.74 -0.66
N TYR A 229 -8.27 11.02 -0.19
CA TYR A 229 -6.87 11.43 -0.38
C TYR A 229 -6.45 11.55 -1.85
N TYR A 230 -7.22 10.95 -2.77
CA TYR A 230 -6.96 10.96 -4.21
C TYR A 230 -7.83 11.96 -4.97
N ASP A 231 -8.71 12.72 -4.35
CA ASP A 231 -9.34 13.87 -5.02
C ASP A 231 -8.55 15.17 -4.77
N ASP A 232 -7.97 15.35 -3.57
CA ASP A 232 -7.21 16.56 -3.21
C ASP A 232 -5.86 16.69 -3.94
N ASP A 233 -5.11 15.58 -4.06
CA ASP A 233 -3.76 15.56 -4.67
C ASP A 233 -3.82 15.78 -6.20
N TRP A 234 -4.98 15.57 -6.82
CA TRP A 234 -5.21 15.78 -8.25
C TRP A 234 -5.62 17.20 -8.62
N ASN A 235 -6.25 17.94 -7.70
CA ASN A 235 -6.63 19.33 -7.93
C ASN A 235 -5.46 20.30 -7.69
N TYR A 236 -4.48 19.90 -6.87
CA TYR A 236 -3.33 20.74 -6.53
C TYR A 236 -2.47 21.19 -7.74
N TYR A 237 -2.45 20.42 -8.83
CA TYR A 237 -1.68 20.75 -10.04
C TYR A 237 -2.51 21.40 -11.17
N ASN A 238 -3.81 21.58 -10.97
CA ASN A 238 -4.71 22.11 -12.00
C ASN A 238 -5.09 23.58 -11.81
N GLU A 239 -4.61 24.26 -10.75
CA GLU A 239 -4.92 25.67 -10.49
C GLU A 239 -3.85 26.65 -11.00
N ARG A 240 -2.89 26.22 -11.83
CA ARG A 240 -1.79 27.09 -12.30
C ARG A 240 -1.54 27.15 -13.81
N TYR A 241 -2.47 26.73 -14.64
CA TYR A 241 -2.43 26.99 -16.08
C TYR A 241 -3.79 27.36 -16.63
#